data_AF-A0A1I1RYN5-F1
#
_entry.id   AF-A0A1I1RYN5-F1
#
_cell.length_a   1.000
_cell.length_b   1.000
_cell.length_c   1.000
_cell.angle_alpha   90.00
_cell.angle_beta   90.00
_cell.angle_gamma   90.00
#
_symmetry.space_group_name_H-M   'P 1'
#
loop_
_entity.id
_entity.type
_entity.pdbx_description
1 polymer ?
#
loop_
_entity_poly.entity_id
_entity_poly.type
_entity_poly.pdbx_seq_one_letter_code
_entity_poly.pdbx_strand_id
1 'polypeptide(L)'
;MQLLTRFTKVPFIPKARTLSANYLKQKINEYNIKPDIEATAQKNNLIIDLVGSAINDKLYQHIQNNDEVISVAQNDLFGVKFISKPALPKDYSFLMNEISNNRLFIPINQIFNYKNFNEAIEYQTTSPSRGRNLIFFKD
;
A
#
# COMPACT_ATOMS: atom_id res chain seq x y z
N MET A 1 -4.08 -1.89 3.46
CA MET A 1 -4.90 -0.85 4.14
C MET A 1 -6.38 -1.14 4.10
N GLN A 2 -7.03 -1.32 2.93
CA GLN A 2 -8.48 -1.64 2.84
C GLN A 2 -8.92 -2.78 3.78
N LEU A 3 -8.20 -3.91 3.73
CA LEU A 3 -8.49 -5.06 4.59
C LEU A 3 -8.19 -4.79 6.07
N LEU A 4 -7.18 -3.96 6.40
CA LEU A 4 -6.90 -3.61 7.80
C LEU A 4 -8.08 -2.88 8.43
N THR A 5 -8.57 -1.81 7.77
CA THR A 5 -9.75 -1.06 8.24
C THR A 5 -10.99 -1.94 8.42
N ARG A 6 -11.12 -3.00 7.61
CA ARG A 6 -12.31 -3.84 7.61
C ARG A 6 -12.29 -4.96 8.65
N PHE A 7 -11.14 -5.60 8.81
CA PHE A 7 -11.02 -6.81 9.64
C PHE A 7 -10.41 -6.54 11.01
N THR A 8 -9.91 -5.33 11.26
CA THR A 8 -9.37 -4.94 12.56
C THR A 8 -9.93 -3.58 12.99
N LYS A 9 -9.83 -3.29 14.28
CA LYS A 9 -10.08 -1.95 14.85
C LYS A 9 -8.79 -1.20 15.14
N VAL A 10 -7.65 -1.69 14.65
CA VAL A 10 -6.33 -1.14 14.96
C VAL A 10 -6.19 0.20 14.26
N PRO A 11 -6.04 1.32 14.99
CA PRO A 11 -5.73 2.61 14.39
C PRO A 11 -4.38 2.52 13.69
N PHE A 12 -4.27 3.07 12.48
CA PHE A 12 -3.01 3.03 11.74
C PHE A 12 -2.73 4.31 10.97
N ILE A 13 -1.45 4.67 10.89
CA ILE A 13 -0.97 5.88 10.21
C ILE A 13 -0.13 5.46 9.00
N PRO A 14 -0.63 5.67 7.76
CA PRO A 14 0.15 5.37 6.57
C PRO A 14 1.22 6.44 6.33
N LYS A 15 2.46 6.01 6.07
CA LYS A 15 3.53 6.87 5.58
C LYS A 15 3.73 6.64 4.09
N ALA A 16 3.55 7.70 3.31
CA ALA A 16 3.79 7.71 1.87
C ALA A 16 4.75 8.85 1.49
N ARG A 17 5.33 8.75 0.29
CA ARG A 17 6.16 9.82 -0.29
C ARG A 17 5.32 11.06 -0.53
N THR A 18 5.94 12.25 -0.45
CA THR A 18 5.26 13.53 -0.71
C THR A 18 4.56 13.54 -2.07
N LEU A 19 5.22 13.04 -3.11
CA LEU A 19 4.67 12.95 -4.48
C LEU A 19 3.43 12.03 -4.57
N SER A 20 3.25 11.13 -3.61
CA SER A 20 2.12 10.18 -3.57
C SER A 20 1.03 10.60 -2.58
N ALA A 21 1.18 11.71 -1.86
CA ALA A 21 0.25 12.13 -0.81
C ALA A 21 -1.16 12.38 -1.34
N ASN A 22 -1.30 13.13 -2.45
CA ASN A 22 -2.59 13.41 -3.08
C ASN A 22 -3.26 12.13 -3.58
N TYR A 23 -2.49 11.24 -4.20
CA TYR A 23 -2.99 9.95 -4.67
C TYR A 23 -3.46 9.07 -3.52
N LEU A 24 -2.69 8.99 -2.42
CA LEU A 24 -3.07 8.27 -1.22
C LEU A 24 -4.39 8.82 -0.63
N LYS A 25 -4.51 10.15 -0.50
CA LYS A 25 -5.74 10.80 -0.01
C LYS A 25 -6.95 10.49 -0.88
N GLN A 26 -6.79 10.54 -2.20
CA GLN A 26 -7.84 10.16 -3.14
C GLN A 26 -8.30 8.71 -2.91
N LYS A 27 -7.36 7.76 -2.81
CA LYS A 27 -7.69 6.34 -2.62
C LYS A 27 -8.23 6.01 -1.24
N ILE A 28 -7.83 6.74 -0.20
CA ILE A 28 -8.44 6.64 1.14
C ILE A 28 -9.94 6.96 1.05
N ASN A 29 -10.29 8.05 0.38
CA ASN A 29 -11.69 8.47 0.21
C ASN A 29 -12.47 7.50 -0.68
N GLU A 30 -11.92 7.17 -1.85
CA GLU A 30 -12.56 6.30 -2.85
C GLU A 30 -12.87 4.90 -2.30
N TYR A 31 -11.98 4.34 -1.49
CA TYR A 31 -12.14 2.99 -0.93
C TYR A 31 -12.63 2.99 0.52
N ASN A 32 -13.06 4.13 1.05
CA ASN A 32 -13.52 4.30 2.43
C ASN A 32 -12.55 3.68 3.47
N ILE A 33 -11.25 3.88 3.24
CA ILE A 33 -10.21 3.48 4.19
C ILE A 33 -10.31 4.45 5.37
N LYS A 34 -10.25 3.92 6.60
CA LYS A 34 -10.32 4.72 7.83
C LYS A 34 -8.98 4.62 8.55
N PRO A 35 -7.91 5.25 8.03
CA PRO A 35 -6.68 5.40 8.79
C PRO A 35 -6.92 6.38 9.94
N ASP A 36 -6.09 6.28 10.97
CA ASP A 36 -5.98 7.36 11.94
C ASP A 36 -5.03 8.41 11.32
N ILE A 37 -5.58 9.56 10.94
CA ILE A 37 -4.82 10.60 10.23
C ILE A 37 -4.23 11.59 11.25
N GLU A 38 -4.80 11.64 12.45
CA GLU A 38 -4.26 12.40 13.55
C GLU A 38 -3.28 11.49 14.28
N ALA A 39 -2.00 11.86 14.26
CA ALA A 39 -1.07 11.32 15.24
C ALA A 39 -1.53 11.85 16.59
N THR A 40 -2.53 11.19 17.19
CA THR A 40 -2.88 11.49 18.56
C THR A 40 -1.61 11.23 19.36
N ALA A 41 -1.31 12.10 20.33
CA ALA A 41 -0.19 11.93 21.24
C ALA A 41 -0.31 10.66 22.13
N GLN A 42 -1.20 9.74 21.77
CA GLN A 42 -1.31 8.40 22.33
C GLN A 42 -0.08 7.60 21.91
N LYS A 43 0.60 7.04 22.91
CA LYS A 43 1.65 6.04 22.73
C LYS A 43 1.02 4.76 22.14
N ASN A 44 1.79 4.02 21.33
CA ASN A 44 1.44 2.73 20.73
C ASN A 44 0.59 2.78 19.44
N ASN A 45 0.93 3.66 18.50
CA ASN A 45 0.29 3.67 17.17
C ASN A 45 0.82 2.53 16.28
N LEU A 46 0.03 2.09 15.29
CA LEU A 46 0.52 1.24 14.20
C LEU A 46 0.90 2.10 12.98
N ILE A 47 2.19 2.16 12.67
CA ILE A 47 2.73 2.86 11.51
C ILE A 47 2.88 1.89 10.34
N ILE A 48 2.37 2.28 9.17
CA ILE A 48 2.52 1.50 7.93
C ILE A 48 3.48 2.21 6.98
N ASP A 49 4.68 1.66 6.82
CA ASP A 49 5.69 2.14 5.88
C ASP A 49 5.43 1.61 4.45
N LEU A 50 5.14 2.55 3.53
CA LEU A 50 4.97 2.32 2.10
C LEU A 50 6.12 2.91 1.26
N VAL A 51 7.17 3.43 1.90
CA VAL A 51 8.21 4.26 1.27
C VAL A 51 9.55 3.55 1.21
N GLY A 52 9.94 2.87 2.30
CA GLY A 52 11.24 2.26 2.47
C GLY A 52 12.27 3.24 3.07
N SER A 53 13.55 2.98 2.78
CA SER A 53 14.70 3.60 3.48
C SER A 53 14.73 5.14 3.50
N ALA A 54 14.04 5.80 2.56
CA ALA A 54 13.99 7.26 2.45
C ALA A 54 13.28 7.98 3.62
N ILE A 55 12.64 7.27 4.54
CA ILE A 55 12.00 7.86 5.72
C ILE A 55 12.51 7.30 7.05
N ASN A 56 13.69 6.65 7.08
CA ASN A 56 14.20 5.97 8.26
C ASN A 56 14.26 6.84 9.51
N ASP A 57 14.71 8.10 9.40
CA ASP A 57 14.74 9.03 10.53
C ASP A 57 13.36 9.22 11.18
N LYS A 58 12.31 9.29 10.35
CA LYS A 58 10.92 9.40 10.83
C LYS A 58 10.44 8.10 11.45
N LEU A 59 10.84 6.96 10.90
CA LEU A 59 10.50 5.64 11.46
C LEU A 59 11.17 5.44 12.82
N TYR A 60 12.43 5.86 12.98
CA TYR A 60 13.14 5.80 14.25
C TYR A 60 12.46 6.64 15.34
N GLN A 61 11.95 7.83 15.01
CA GLN A 61 11.17 8.63 15.95
C GLN A 61 9.92 7.88 16.45
N HIS A 62 9.22 7.19 15.55
CA HIS A 62 8.07 6.36 15.91
C HIS A 62 8.47 5.17 16.80
N ILE A 63 9.57 4.48 16.48
CA ILE A 63 10.10 3.38 17.29
C ILE A 63 10.49 3.86 18.70
N GLN A 64 11.15 5.02 18.82
CA GLN A 64 11.51 5.63 20.10
C GLN A 64 10.27 6.01 20.95
N ASN A 65 9.15 6.29 20.30
CA ASN A 65 7.86 6.57 20.94
C ASN A 65 7.05 5.30 21.29
N ASN A 66 7.64 4.10 21.11
CA ASN A 66 6.99 2.79 21.27
C ASN A 66 5.82 2.55 20.30
N ASP A 67 5.82 3.17 19.13
CA ASP A 67 4.87 2.81 18.07
C ASP A 67 5.29 1.48 17.41
N GLU A 68 4.31 0.64 17.03
CA GLU A 68 4.54 -0.53 16.20
C GLU A 68 4.75 -0.07 14.75
N VAL A 69 5.84 -0.48 14.11
CA VAL A 69 6.12 -0.14 12.71
C VAL A 69 6.10 -1.40 11.87
N ILE A 70 5.20 -1.46 10.89
CA ILE A 70 5.17 -2.50 9.86
C ILE A 70 5.58 -1.91 8.51
N SER A 71 6.39 -2.64 7.74
CA SER A 71 6.79 -2.23 6.40
C SER A 71 6.44 -3.25 5.34
N VAL A 72 6.01 -2.76 4.18
CA VAL A 72 5.91 -3.54 2.94
C VAL A 72 7.01 -3.17 1.93
N ALA A 73 7.87 -2.20 2.26
CA ALA A 73 8.82 -1.59 1.36
C ALA A 73 10.29 -1.86 1.70
N GLN A 74 10.62 -2.24 2.95
CA GLN A 74 11.99 -2.54 3.40
C GLN A 74 12.01 -3.62 4.49
N ASN A 75 13.10 -4.38 4.57
CA ASN A 75 13.25 -5.52 5.50
C ASN A 75 14.52 -5.47 6.37
N ASP A 76 15.26 -4.38 6.31
CA ASP A 76 16.62 -4.23 6.85
C ASP A 76 16.73 -3.17 7.95
N LEU A 77 15.60 -2.72 8.50
CA LEU A 77 15.54 -1.71 9.57
C LEU A 77 15.16 -2.31 10.92
N PHE A 78 16.01 -2.13 11.93
CA PHE A 78 15.74 -2.61 13.30
C PHE A 78 14.49 -1.95 13.88
N GLY A 79 13.66 -2.73 14.59
CA GLY A 79 12.38 -2.26 15.15
C GLY A 79 11.24 -2.16 14.13
N VAL A 80 11.48 -2.46 12.86
CA VAL A 80 10.45 -2.52 11.82
C VAL A 80 10.15 -3.96 11.43
N LYS A 81 8.87 -4.33 11.44
CA LYS A 81 8.40 -5.65 11.03
C LYS A 81 8.06 -5.65 9.54
N PHE A 82 8.86 -6.34 8.74
CA PHE A 82 8.55 -6.55 7.33
C PHE A 82 7.44 -7.59 7.15
N ILE A 83 6.42 -7.27 6.35
CA ILE A 83 5.24 -8.11 6.17
C ILE A 83 4.94 -8.45 4.70
N SER A 84 5.77 -8.03 3.75
CA SER A 84 5.58 -8.39 2.35
C SER A 84 5.98 -9.85 2.15
N LYS A 85 5.00 -10.71 1.86
CA LYS A 85 5.20 -12.13 1.58
C LYS A 85 4.40 -12.54 0.34
N PRO A 86 4.83 -13.57 -0.40
CA PRO A 86 4.03 -14.14 -1.48
C PRO A 86 2.66 -14.59 -0.95
N ALA A 87 1.60 -14.36 -1.73
CA ALA A 87 0.29 -14.94 -1.43
C ALA A 87 0.32 -16.44 -1.72
N LEU A 88 -0.17 -17.25 -0.79
CA LEU A 88 -0.32 -18.70 -0.97
C LEU A 88 -1.67 -19.01 -1.64
N PRO A 89 -1.86 -20.20 -2.26
CA PRO A 89 -3.11 -20.57 -2.94
C PRO A 89 -4.39 -20.29 -2.15
N LYS A 90 -4.39 -20.57 -0.83
CA LYS A 90 -5.54 -20.29 0.05
C LYS A 90 -5.82 -18.78 0.23
N ASP A 91 -4.79 -17.95 0.16
CA ASP A 91 -4.91 -16.50 0.25
C ASP A 91 -5.58 -15.93 -1.02
N TYR A 92 -5.40 -16.56 -2.18
CA TYR A 92 -6.07 -16.13 -3.42
C TYR A 92 -7.59 -16.29 -3.34
N SER A 93 -8.11 -17.39 -2.79
CA SER A 93 -9.56 -17.56 -2.66
C SER A 93 -10.19 -16.47 -1.79
N PHE A 94 -9.52 -16.11 -0.69
CA PHE A 94 -9.94 -14.98 0.15
C PHE A 94 -9.91 -13.66 -0.63
N LEU A 95 -8.79 -13.35 -1.30
CA LEU A 95 -8.65 -12.11 -2.06
C LEU A 95 -9.68 -12.01 -3.20
N MET A 96 -9.90 -13.08 -3.94
CA MET A 96 -10.88 -13.14 -5.02
C MET A 96 -12.31 -12.95 -4.50
N ASN A 97 -12.63 -13.51 -3.33
CA ASN A 97 -13.92 -13.27 -2.68
C ASN A 97 -14.08 -11.81 -2.24
N GLU A 98 -13.04 -11.18 -1.70
CA GLU A 98 -13.11 -9.76 -1.34
C GLU A 98 -13.23 -8.86 -2.58
N ILE A 99 -12.61 -9.22 -3.71
CA ILE A 99 -12.76 -8.50 -4.98
C ILE A 99 -14.17 -8.69 -5.55
N SER A 100 -14.69 -9.92 -5.63
CA SER A 100 -16.01 -10.21 -6.21
C SER A 100 -17.15 -9.53 -5.44
N ASN A 101 -16.96 -9.33 -4.14
CA ASN A 101 -17.91 -8.60 -3.30
C ASN A 101 -17.70 -7.08 -3.29
N ASN A 102 -16.85 -6.53 -4.17
CA ASN A 102 -16.52 -5.11 -4.23
C ASN A 102 -16.00 -4.55 -2.88
N ARG A 103 -15.19 -5.35 -2.17
CA ARG A 103 -14.62 -5.00 -0.85
C ARG A 103 -13.12 -4.77 -0.90
N LEU A 104 -12.46 -5.35 -1.90
CA LEU A 104 -11.06 -5.12 -2.21
C LEU A 104 -10.96 -4.59 -3.63
N PHE A 105 -10.55 -3.34 -3.75
CA PHE A 105 -10.36 -2.68 -5.04
C PHE A 105 -8.88 -2.67 -5.41
N ILE A 106 -8.59 -3.09 -6.65
CA ILE A 106 -7.25 -3.03 -7.24
C ILE A 106 -7.26 -1.90 -8.28
N PRO A 107 -6.60 -0.76 -8.03
CA PRO A 107 -6.55 0.32 -8.99
C PRO A 107 -5.83 -0.14 -10.26
N ILE A 108 -6.53 -0.11 -11.39
CA ILE A 108 -5.93 -0.24 -12.72
C ILE A 108 -5.69 1.17 -13.25
N ASN A 109 -4.46 1.41 -13.68
CA ASN A 109 -4.05 2.72 -14.19
C ASN A 109 -4.16 2.77 -15.71
N GLN A 110 -3.54 1.82 -16.40
CA GLN A 110 -3.63 1.68 -17.86
C GLN A 110 -3.72 0.22 -18.28
N ILE A 111 -4.28 0.00 -19.47
CA ILE A 111 -4.36 -1.30 -20.13
C ILE A 111 -3.62 -1.17 -21.46
N PHE A 112 -2.61 -1.99 -21.66
CA PHE A 112 -1.83 -2.07 -22.89
C PHE A 112 -2.18 -3.36 -23.63
N ASN A 113 -2.23 -3.31 -24.96
CA ASN A 113 -2.22 -4.54 -25.74
C ASN A 113 -0.80 -5.17 -25.67
N TYR A 114 -0.70 -6.50 -25.70
CA TYR A 114 0.58 -7.21 -25.68
C TYR A 114 1.52 -6.80 -26.84
N LYS A 115 0.97 -6.34 -27.98
CA LYS A 115 1.73 -5.77 -29.09
C LYS A 115 2.49 -4.48 -28.72
N ASN A 116 2.03 -3.77 -27.69
CA ASN A 116 2.61 -2.53 -27.19
C ASN A 116 3.39 -2.74 -25.89
N PHE A 117 3.99 -3.91 -25.68
CA PHE A 117 4.67 -4.24 -24.42
C PHE A 117 5.81 -3.25 -24.07
N ASN A 118 6.57 -2.79 -25.06
CA ASN A 118 7.64 -1.81 -24.84
C ASN A 118 7.10 -0.47 -24.36
N GLU A 119 5.96 -0.02 -24.90
CA GLU A 119 5.26 1.19 -24.43
C GLU A 119 4.81 1.03 -22.97
N ALA A 120 4.32 -0.16 -22.59
CA ALA A 120 3.92 -0.45 -21.22
C ALA A 120 5.12 -0.36 -20.24
N ILE A 121 6.30 -0.82 -20.66
CA ILE A 121 7.55 -0.70 -19.88
C ILE A 121 7.95 0.77 -19.75
N GLU A 122 8.03 1.49 -20.87
CA GLU A 122 8.41 2.91 -20.89
C GLU A 122 7.46 3.75 -20.03
N TYR A 123 6.16 3.49 -20.11
CA TYR A 123 5.17 4.13 -19.26
C TYR A 123 5.45 3.85 -17.78
N GLN A 124 5.74 2.60 -17.41
CA GLN A 124 6.01 2.22 -16.02
C GLN A 124 7.31 2.85 -15.46
N THR A 125 8.31 3.14 -16.30
CA THR A 125 9.56 3.76 -15.86
C THR A 125 9.48 5.28 -15.78
N THR A 126 8.71 5.91 -16.67
CA THR A 126 8.64 7.38 -16.80
C THR A 126 7.46 8.01 -16.05
N SER A 127 6.39 7.24 -15.81
CA SER A 127 5.18 7.73 -15.14
C SER A 127 5.11 7.24 -13.69
N PRO A 128 4.94 8.14 -12.69
CA PRO A 128 4.66 7.74 -11.32
C PRO A 128 3.41 6.86 -11.27
N SER A 129 3.61 5.55 -11.04
CA SER A 129 2.52 4.57 -11.11
C SER A 129 1.43 4.85 -10.07
N ARG A 130 0.18 4.98 -10.55
CA ARG A 130 -1.04 5.21 -9.76
C ARG A 130 -1.90 3.95 -9.65
N GLY A 131 -1.30 2.76 -9.80
CA GLY A 131 -2.03 1.51 -9.80
C GLY A 131 -1.24 0.37 -10.44
N ARG A 132 -1.96 -0.58 -11.03
CA ARG A 132 -1.40 -1.65 -11.87
C ARG A 132 -1.64 -1.32 -13.34
N ASN A 133 -0.62 -1.57 -14.15
CA ASN A 133 -0.79 -1.60 -15.60
C ASN A 133 -1.10 -3.04 -16.02
N LEU A 134 -2.12 -3.23 -16.85
CA LEU A 134 -2.51 -4.55 -17.34
C LEU A 134 -2.01 -4.75 -18.76
N ILE A 135 -1.57 -5.98 -19.06
CA ILE A 135 -1.28 -6.41 -20.42
C ILE A 135 -2.42 -7.31 -20.89
N PHE A 136 -3.07 -6.91 -21.97
CA PHE A 136 -4.16 -7.64 -22.61
C PHE A 136 -3.65 -8.43 -23.80
N PHE A 137 -3.98 -9.72 -23.83
CA PHE A 137 -3.43 -10.67 -24.82
C PHE A 137 -4.42 -11.08 -25.92
N LYS A 138 -5.69 -10.66 -25.85
CA LYS A 138 -6.62 -10.94 -26.95
C LYS A 138 -6.53 -9.85 -28.01
N ASP A 139 -6.81 -10.24 -29.25
CA ASP A 139 -6.96 -9.34 -30.39
C ASP A 139 -8.36 -8.69 -30.40
#